data_AF-A0A0S8DHY4-F1
#
_entry.id   AF-A0A0S8DHY4-F1
#
_cell.length_a   1.000
_cell.length_b   1.000
_cell.length_c   1.000
_cell.angle_alpha   90.00
_cell.angle_beta   90.00
_cell.angle_gamma   90.00
#
_symmetry.space_group_name_H-M   'P 1'
#
loop_
_entity.id
_entity.type
_entity.pdbx_description
1 polymer ?
#
loop_
_entity_poly.entity_id
_entity_poly.type
_entity_poly.pdbx_seq_one_letter_code
_entity_poly.pdbx_strand_id
1 'polypeptide(L)'
;FQAKLGTMLEKTERVAKLASILGQKLAPDYKDKAERAALLAKADLLTAMVNEFPSLQGVMGRDYALLDNEMEEVATAILEHYLPVRAGGNLPAGIPGALVGMADRFDTITGCFGIGQVPTGTTDPFGLRRLALGLLHIIEAHGFTLSLSAAVDAALELYDDKLTEEKTAAKSLIMDFIRGRFVNDLIGREVPASAVEAVASVTFDDVVDCRARIDALTAIRKQPSFTVLAAAFKRVMNIIKGHHATEIDVGLLQDGAERSLYETFIAVQDETRPFLLEKEYGKALEVILRMKEPVDVFFDEVMVMTEDAALQKNRLNLLSEISGLFLRVGDFSKMQSAVN
;
A
#
# COMPACT_ATOMS: atom_id res chain seq x y z
N PHE A 1 24.55 -12.65 -4.58
CA PHE A 1 23.32 -13.36 -4.14
C PHE A 1 23.59 -14.03 -2.80
N GLN A 2 22.58 -14.21 -1.95
CA GLN A 2 22.77 -14.81 -0.63
C GLN A 2 22.80 -16.34 -0.76
N ALA A 3 23.90 -16.98 -0.34
CA ALA A 3 24.12 -18.43 -0.48
C ALA A 3 23.05 -19.28 0.22
N LYS A 4 22.47 -18.78 1.33
CA LYS A 4 21.37 -19.45 2.03
C LYS A 4 20.07 -19.55 1.20
N LEU A 5 19.91 -18.71 0.18
CA LEU A 5 18.71 -18.66 -0.68
C LEU A 5 18.87 -19.47 -1.97
N GLY A 6 19.97 -20.22 -2.10
CA GLY A 6 20.24 -21.14 -3.20
C GLY A 6 21.19 -20.62 -4.28
N THR A 7 20.98 -21.06 -5.51
CA THR A 7 21.76 -20.69 -6.69
C THR A 7 21.14 -19.52 -7.45
N MET A 8 21.92 -18.92 -8.36
CA MET A 8 21.37 -17.90 -9.28
C MET A 8 20.33 -18.47 -10.23
N LEU A 9 20.44 -19.73 -10.64
CA LEU A 9 19.42 -20.39 -11.48
C LEU A 9 18.08 -20.46 -10.73
N GLU A 10 18.11 -20.93 -9.49
CA GLU A 10 16.89 -21.01 -8.66
C GLU A 10 16.27 -19.62 -8.42
N LYS A 11 17.10 -18.58 -8.25
CA LYS A 11 16.60 -17.20 -8.21
C LYS A 11 15.91 -16.82 -9.52
N THR A 12 16.57 -17.04 -10.65
CA THR A 12 16.03 -16.72 -11.98
C THR A 12 14.68 -17.41 -12.22
N GLU A 13 14.55 -18.69 -11.86
CA GLU A 13 13.30 -19.44 -11.97
C GLU A 13 12.18 -18.88 -11.08
N ARG A 14 12.49 -18.52 -9.83
CA ARG A 14 11.50 -17.88 -8.94
C ARG A 14 11.07 -16.51 -9.47
N VAL A 15 12.02 -15.69 -9.92
CA VAL A 15 11.73 -14.37 -10.49
C VAL A 15 10.89 -14.50 -11.76
N ALA A 16 11.16 -15.48 -12.62
CA ALA A 16 10.33 -15.73 -13.81
C ALA A 16 8.90 -16.14 -13.46
N LYS A 17 8.72 -17.08 -12.51
CA LYS A 17 7.40 -17.45 -12.00
C LYS A 17 6.67 -16.25 -11.40
N LEU A 18 7.34 -15.43 -10.61
CA LEU A 18 6.74 -14.26 -9.98
C LEU A 18 6.40 -13.16 -11.00
N ALA A 19 7.26 -12.93 -12.00
CA ALA A 19 6.96 -12.03 -13.11
C ALA A 19 5.75 -12.50 -13.93
N SER A 20 5.60 -13.82 -14.12
CA SER A 20 4.43 -14.44 -14.75
C SER A 20 3.16 -14.21 -13.92
N ILE A 21 3.21 -14.41 -12.59
CA ILE A 21 2.09 -14.15 -11.67
C ILE A 21 1.68 -12.67 -11.70
N LEU A 22 2.65 -11.76 -11.64
CA LEU A 22 2.40 -10.31 -11.69
C LEU A 22 1.85 -9.91 -13.05
N GLY A 23 2.45 -10.39 -14.15
CA GLY A 23 2.02 -10.11 -15.51
C GLY A 23 0.60 -10.59 -15.78
N GLN A 24 0.24 -11.79 -15.34
CA GLN A 24 -1.12 -12.33 -15.47
C GLN A 24 -2.18 -11.45 -14.81
N LYS A 25 -1.84 -10.76 -13.72
CA LYS A 25 -2.78 -9.89 -12.98
C LYS A 25 -2.77 -8.45 -13.48
N LEU A 26 -1.60 -7.90 -13.81
CA LEU A 26 -1.40 -6.48 -14.08
C LEU A 26 -1.40 -6.14 -15.57
N ALA A 27 -0.87 -7.03 -16.41
CA ALA A 27 -0.71 -6.79 -17.84
C ALA A 27 -0.62 -8.13 -18.61
N PRO A 28 -1.76 -8.83 -18.81
CA PRO A 28 -1.78 -10.19 -19.36
C PRO A 28 -1.06 -10.32 -20.71
N ASP A 29 -1.17 -9.31 -21.58
CA ASP A 29 -0.55 -9.27 -22.91
C ASP A 29 0.99 -9.26 -22.87
N TYR A 30 1.57 -8.90 -21.72
CA TYR A 30 3.02 -8.81 -21.51
C TYR A 30 3.56 -9.94 -20.63
N LYS A 31 2.69 -10.81 -20.11
CA LYS A 31 3.05 -11.90 -19.20
C LYS A 31 4.19 -12.76 -19.75
N ASP A 32 4.01 -13.31 -20.95
CA ASP A 32 4.98 -14.26 -21.53
C ASP A 32 6.31 -13.57 -21.87
N LYS A 33 6.26 -12.27 -22.26
CA LYS A 33 7.47 -11.45 -22.49
C LYS A 33 8.21 -11.17 -21.19
N ALA A 34 7.50 -10.86 -20.10
CA ALA A 34 8.09 -10.63 -18.79
C ALA A 34 8.71 -11.92 -18.21
N GLU A 35 8.02 -13.06 -18.37
CA GLU A 35 8.55 -14.36 -17.96
C GLU A 35 9.81 -14.73 -18.75
N ARG A 36 9.80 -14.56 -20.09
CA ARG A 36 10.98 -14.78 -20.93
C ARG A 36 12.14 -13.87 -20.54
N ALA A 37 11.88 -12.57 -20.35
CA ALA A 37 12.90 -11.62 -19.94
C ALA A 37 13.49 -11.97 -18.58
N ALA A 38 12.67 -12.36 -17.60
CA ALA A 38 13.12 -12.78 -16.28
C ALA A 38 14.08 -13.98 -16.34
N LEU A 39 13.79 -14.98 -17.19
CA LEU A 39 14.66 -16.15 -17.38
C LEU A 39 16.05 -15.78 -17.91
N LEU A 40 16.14 -14.72 -18.72
CA LEU A 40 17.38 -14.27 -19.35
C LEU A 40 18.08 -13.14 -18.57
N ALA A 41 17.37 -12.50 -17.64
CA ALA A 41 17.76 -11.24 -16.99
C ALA A 41 19.11 -11.25 -16.27
N LYS A 42 19.61 -12.44 -15.88
CA LYS A 42 20.86 -12.61 -15.13
C LYS A 42 21.92 -13.42 -15.89
N ALA A 43 21.69 -13.74 -17.16
CA ALA A 43 22.58 -14.58 -17.97
C ALA A 43 23.94 -13.91 -18.24
N ASP A 44 23.95 -12.58 -18.33
CA ASP A 44 25.14 -11.79 -18.62
C ASP A 44 26.18 -11.77 -17.49
N LEU A 45 25.75 -12.01 -16.25
CA LEU A 45 26.58 -11.94 -15.05
C LEU A 45 27.75 -12.93 -15.02
N LEU A 46 27.64 -14.02 -15.79
CA LEU A 46 28.67 -15.04 -15.91
C LEU A 46 29.60 -14.82 -17.11
N THR A 47 29.39 -13.77 -17.90
CA THR A 47 30.25 -13.48 -19.04
C THR A 47 31.55 -12.80 -18.61
N ALA A 48 32.63 -13.06 -19.37
CA ALA A 48 33.92 -12.41 -19.15
C ALA A 48 33.81 -10.88 -19.22
N MET A 49 33.00 -10.37 -20.13
CA MET A 49 32.76 -8.93 -20.30
C MET A 49 32.20 -8.27 -19.04
N VAL A 50 31.16 -8.85 -18.42
CA VAL A 50 30.57 -8.28 -17.20
C VAL A 50 31.46 -8.50 -15.98
N ASN A 51 32.22 -9.60 -15.95
CA ASN A 51 33.20 -9.84 -14.90
C ASN A 51 34.34 -8.79 -14.92
N GLU A 52 34.82 -8.42 -16.12
CA GLU A 52 35.83 -7.36 -16.30
C GLU A 52 35.23 -5.95 -16.11
N PHE A 53 33.99 -5.74 -16.59
CA PHE A 53 33.28 -4.46 -16.54
C PHE A 53 31.89 -4.59 -15.90
N PRO A 54 31.79 -4.59 -14.55
CA PRO A 54 30.51 -4.75 -13.85
C PRO A 54 29.45 -3.69 -14.20
N SER A 55 29.88 -2.51 -14.65
CA SER A 55 28.98 -1.43 -15.09
C SER A 55 28.19 -1.75 -16.36
N LEU A 56 28.58 -2.80 -17.10
CA LEU A 56 27.88 -3.24 -18.31
C LEU A 56 26.79 -4.30 -18.05
N GLN A 57 26.57 -4.66 -16.77
CA GLN A 57 25.46 -5.51 -16.36
C GLN A 57 24.11 -4.97 -16.90
N GLY A 58 23.27 -5.86 -17.40
CA GLY A 58 21.99 -5.56 -18.06
C GLY A 58 22.16 -5.04 -19.49
N VAL A 59 23.16 -4.20 -19.77
CA VAL A 59 23.47 -3.70 -21.12
C VAL A 59 23.94 -4.85 -22.00
N MET A 60 24.94 -5.61 -21.53
CA MET A 60 25.39 -6.80 -22.26
C MET A 60 24.28 -7.85 -22.36
N GLY A 61 23.48 -8.03 -21.29
CA GLY A 61 22.33 -8.95 -21.32
C GLY A 61 21.33 -8.62 -22.42
N ARG A 62 20.97 -7.35 -22.61
CA ARG A 62 20.14 -6.90 -23.73
C ARG A 62 20.81 -7.19 -25.07
N ASP A 63 22.06 -6.79 -25.24
CA ASP A 63 22.74 -6.90 -26.52
C ASP A 63 22.95 -8.36 -26.93
N TYR A 64 23.26 -9.26 -25.99
CA TYR A 64 23.31 -10.70 -26.22
C TYR A 64 21.94 -11.26 -26.60
N ALA A 65 20.87 -10.88 -25.91
CA ALA A 65 19.52 -11.33 -26.24
C ALA A 65 19.10 -10.91 -27.66
N LEU A 66 19.43 -9.69 -28.08
CA LEU A 66 19.18 -9.22 -29.45
C LEU A 66 19.97 -10.03 -30.49
N LEU A 67 21.23 -10.36 -30.21
CA LEU A 67 22.05 -11.20 -31.09
C LEU A 67 21.52 -12.63 -31.20
N ASP A 68 20.90 -13.14 -30.13
CA ASP A 68 20.21 -14.44 -30.10
C ASP A 68 18.80 -14.39 -30.71
N ASN A 69 18.40 -13.27 -31.33
CA ASN A 69 17.11 -13.03 -31.97
C ASN A 69 15.90 -13.05 -31.01
N GLU A 70 16.12 -12.72 -29.73
CA GLU A 70 15.01 -12.42 -28.83
C GLU A 70 14.24 -11.18 -29.27
N MET A 71 12.97 -11.09 -28.86
CA MET A 71 12.15 -9.91 -29.11
C MET A 71 12.76 -8.65 -28.49
N GLU A 72 12.65 -7.51 -29.17
CA GLU A 72 13.21 -6.24 -28.69
C GLU A 72 12.66 -5.83 -27.32
N GLU A 73 11.37 -6.07 -27.06
CA GLU A 73 10.75 -5.82 -25.75
C GLU A 73 11.35 -6.71 -24.64
N VAL A 74 11.66 -7.98 -24.94
CA VAL A 74 12.28 -8.93 -24.00
C VAL A 74 13.70 -8.48 -23.69
N ALA A 75 14.49 -8.16 -24.72
CA ALA A 75 15.85 -7.67 -24.55
C ALA A 75 15.89 -6.35 -23.77
N THR A 76 14.99 -5.41 -24.09
CA THR A 76 14.89 -4.14 -23.37
C THR A 76 14.54 -4.35 -21.90
N ALA A 77 13.65 -5.29 -21.58
CA ALA A 77 13.32 -5.63 -20.21
C ALA A 77 14.50 -6.20 -19.41
N ILE A 78 15.40 -6.95 -20.05
CA ILE A 78 16.66 -7.42 -19.41
C ILE A 78 17.51 -6.23 -18.95
N LEU A 79 17.56 -5.14 -19.72
CA LEU A 79 18.24 -3.92 -19.27
C LEU A 79 17.44 -3.18 -18.19
N GLU A 80 16.15 -2.97 -18.44
CA GLU A 80 15.31 -2.08 -17.62
C GLU A 80 14.99 -2.64 -16.24
N HIS A 81 14.99 -3.96 -16.01
CA HIS A 81 14.58 -4.51 -14.71
C HIS A 81 15.49 -4.05 -13.53
N TYR A 82 16.72 -3.64 -13.82
CA TYR A 82 17.63 -3.03 -12.84
C TYR A 82 17.19 -1.63 -12.40
N LEU A 83 16.39 -0.94 -13.20
CA LEU A 83 15.87 0.38 -12.90
C LEU A 83 14.80 0.33 -11.79
N PRO A 84 14.71 1.36 -10.90
CA PRO A 84 15.69 2.43 -10.73
C PRO A 84 16.95 1.94 -9.98
N VAL A 85 18.14 2.35 -10.45
CA VAL A 85 19.44 2.02 -9.82
C VAL A 85 19.69 2.83 -8.55
N ARG A 86 19.14 4.04 -8.49
CA ARG A 86 19.22 4.99 -7.36
C ARG A 86 17.88 5.68 -7.16
N ALA A 87 17.65 6.23 -5.97
CA ALA A 87 16.46 7.03 -5.67
C ALA A 87 16.35 8.20 -6.67
N GLY A 88 15.14 8.42 -7.21
CA GLY A 88 14.89 9.44 -8.24
C GLY A 88 15.54 9.16 -9.60
N GLY A 89 16.07 7.95 -9.82
CA GLY A 89 16.58 7.53 -11.13
C GLY A 89 15.47 7.20 -12.12
N ASN A 90 15.86 6.91 -13.36
CA ASN A 90 14.93 6.46 -14.40
C ASN A 90 14.22 5.18 -13.95
N LEU A 91 12.94 5.09 -14.29
CA LEU A 91 12.11 3.91 -14.07
C LEU A 91 12.05 3.08 -15.37
N PRO A 92 11.76 1.78 -15.29
CA PRO A 92 11.47 0.95 -16.46
C PRO A 92 10.34 1.60 -17.27
N ALA A 93 10.58 1.90 -18.56
CA ALA A 93 9.54 2.45 -19.42
C ALA A 93 8.63 1.34 -19.94
N GLY A 94 9.20 0.16 -20.25
CA GLY A 94 8.46 -0.99 -20.71
C GLY A 94 7.76 -1.76 -19.59
N ILE A 95 6.54 -2.21 -19.84
CA ILE A 95 5.77 -3.07 -18.93
C ILE A 95 6.54 -4.35 -18.56
N PRO A 96 7.15 -5.10 -19.51
CA PRO A 96 7.91 -6.30 -19.15
C PRO A 96 9.09 -5.99 -18.20
N GLY A 97 9.84 -4.90 -18.45
CA GLY A 97 10.93 -4.46 -17.58
C GLY A 97 10.46 -4.10 -16.17
N ALA A 98 9.31 -3.42 -16.07
CA ALA A 98 8.66 -3.10 -14.80
C ALA A 98 8.27 -4.36 -14.02
N LEU A 99 7.61 -5.32 -14.68
CA LEU A 99 7.18 -6.58 -14.06
C LEU A 99 8.36 -7.41 -13.55
N VAL A 100 9.41 -7.57 -14.36
CA VAL A 100 10.64 -8.29 -13.95
C VAL A 100 11.34 -7.54 -12.81
N GLY A 101 11.41 -6.21 -12.89
CA GLY A 101 12.00 -5.38 -11.85
C GLY A 101 11.27 -5.47 -10.52
N MET A 102 9.93 -5.56 -10.54
CA MET A 102 9.11 -5.82 -9.34
C MET A 102 9.33 -7.23 -8.81
N ALA A 103 9.31 -8.25 -9.67
CA ALA A 103 9.51 -9.63 -9.28
C ALA A 103 10.88 -9.85 -8.61
N ASP A 104 11.96 -9.31 -9.18
CA ASP A 104 13.32 -9.44 -8.60
C ASP A 104 13.44 -8.78 -7.22
N ARG A 105 12.73 -7.65 -7.03
CA ARG A 105 12.67 -6.92 -5.75
C ARG A 105 11.84 -7.68 -4.71
N PHE A 106 10.67 -8.18 -5.07
CA PHE A 106 9.87 -9.02 -4.18
C PHE A 106 10.62 -10.29 -3.76
N ASP A 107 11.21 -11.03 -4.71
CA ASP A 107 12.05 -12.21 -4.41
C ASP A 107 13.14 -11.83 -3.41
N THR A 108 13.95 -10.81 -3.71
CA THR A 108 15.08 -10.45 -2.83
C THR A 108 14.63 -10.00 -1.44
N ILE A 109 13.60 -9.15 -1.33
CA ILE A 109 13.07 -8.68 -0.04
C ILE A 109 12.53 -9.84 0.76
N THR A 110 11.66 -10.67 0.16
CA THR A 110 11.02 -11.80 0.86
C THR A 110 12.03 -12.85 1.28
N GLY A 111 13.00 -13.18 0.42
CA GLY A 111 14.09 -14.10 0.73
C GLY A 111 14.92 -13.63 1.90
N CYS A 112 15.39 -12.37 1.90
CA CYS A 112 16.21 -11.85 3.00
C CYS A 112 15.47 -11.83 4.35
N PHE A 113 14.20 -11.40 4.36
CA PHE A 113 13.39 -11.43 5.58
C PHE A 113 13.11 -12.88 6.03
N GLY A 114 12.83 -13.79 5.11
CA GLY A 114 12.56 -15.19 5.40
C GLY A 114 13.76 -15.98 5.95
N ILE A 115 14.98 -15.44 5.89
CA ILE A 115 16.18 -15.99 6.54
C ILE A 115 16.71 -15.12 7.70
N GLY A 116 15.89 -14.19 8.20
CA GLY A 116 16.23 -13.32 9.32
C GLY A 116 17.24 -12.19 9.00
N GLN A 117 17.51 -11.90 7.72
CA GLN A 117 18.42 -10.82 7.30
C GLN A 117 17.68 -9.48 7.14
N VAL A 118 17.06 -9.04 8.23
CA VAL A 118 16.31 -7.78 8.29
C VAL A 118 17.29 -6.59 8.43
N PRO A 119 17.11 -5.50 7.67
CA PRO A 119 17.97 -4.31 7.78
C PRO A 119 17.86 -3.69 9.17
N THR A 120 19.00 -3.34 9.77
CA THR A 120 19.07 -2.65 11.07
C THR A 120 19.32 -1.16 10.87
N GLY A 121 19.13 -0.34 11.91
CA GLY A 121 19.22 1.12 11.82
C GLY A 121 20.47 1.66 11.11
N THR A 122 21.60 0.98 11.23
CA THR A 122 22.89 1.38 10.62
C THR A 122 23.29 0.54 9.41
N THR A 123 22.72 -0.65 9.20
CA THR A 123 23.21 -1.60 8.19
C THR A 123 22.09 -2.11 7.29
N ASP A 124 22.31 -2.03 5.97
CA ASP A 124 21.46 -2.65 4.94
C ASP A 124 22.36 -3.36 3.92
N PRO A 125 22.84 -4.57 4.24
CA PRO A 125 23.89 -5.22 3.46
C PRO A 125 23.43 -5.64 2.06
N PHE A 126 22.12 -5.82 1.87
CA PHE A 126 21.51 -6.21 0.58
C PHE A 126 20.77 -5.05 -0.11
N GLY A 127 20.81 -3.85 0.46
CA GLY A 127 20.16 -2.67 -0.09
C GLY A 127 18.63 -2.77 -0.15
N LEU A 128 18.01 -3.52 0.77
CA LEU A 128 16.57 -3.78 0.78
C LEU A 128 15.74 -2.49 0.86
N ARG A 129 16.26 -1.44 1.52
CA ARG A 129 15.58 -0.13 1.57
C ARG A 129 15.47 0.48 0.19
N ARG A 130 16.54 0.42 -0.59
CA ARG A 130 16.56 0.90 -1.97
C ARG A 130 15.67 0.03 -2.87
N LEU A 131 15.68 -1.29 -2.67
CA LEU A 131 14.81 -2.20 -3.42
C LEU A 131 13.33 -1.90 -3.16
N ALA A 132 12.93 -1.72 -1.89
CA ALA A 132 11.57 -1.39 -1.53
C ALA A 132 11.13 -0.02 -2.09
N LEU A 133 11.99 1.01 -2.05
CA LEU A 133 11.68 2.30 -2.68
C LEU A 133 11.52 2.17 -4.20
N GLY A 134 12.43 1.45 -4.87
CA GLY A 134 12.32 1.21 -6.30
C GLY A 134 11.05 0.44 -6.67
N LEU A 135 10.66 -0.55 -5.85
CA LEU A 135 9.41 -1.29 -6.01
C LEU A 135 8.19 -0.34 -5.94
N LEU A 136 8.13 0.50 -4.90
CA LEU A 136 7.04 1.47 -4.71
C LEU A 136 6.96 2.45 -5.89
N HIS A 137 8.09 2.98 -6.35
CA HIS A 137 8.14 3.93 -7.46
C HIS A 137 7.74 3.30 -8.80
N ILE A 138 8.10 2.03 -9.05
CA ILE A 138 7.64 1.30 -10.25
C ILE A 138 6.11 1.13 -10.21
N ILE A 139 5.56 0.72 -9.06
CA ILE A 139 4.12 0.56 -8.88
C ILE A 139 3.39 1.88 -9.11
N GLU A 140 3.85 2.97 -8.49
CA GLU A 140 3.25 4.30 -8.64
C GLU A 140 3.32 4.80 -10.10
N ALA A 141 4.47 4.67 -10.76
CA ALA A 141 4.67 5.22 -12.10
C ALA A 141 3.85 4.52 -13.19
N HIS A 142 3.63 3.21 -13.06
CA HIS A 142 2.79 2.44 -13.98
C HIS A 142 1.32 2.38 -13.54
N GLY A 143 0.97 2.92 -12.37
CA GLY A 143 -0.38 2.85 -11.83
C GLY A 143 -0.86 1.42 -11.56
N PHE A 144 0.06 0.51 -11.23
CA PHE A 144 -0.28 -0.89 -11.00
C PHE A 144 -1.07 -1.07 -9.71
N THR A 145 -2.34 -1.43 -9.84
CA THR A 145 -3.19 -1.78 -8.69
C THR A 145 -3.03 -3.26 -8.36
N LEU A 146 -2.39 -3.58 -7.24
CA LEU A 146 -2.24 -4.94 -6.73
C LEU A 146 -2.33 -4.99 -5.21
N SER A 147 -2.61 -6.19 -4.69
CA SER A 147 -2.40 -6.52 -3.28
C SER A 147 -0.92 -6.85 -3.04
N LEU A 148 -0.24 -5.98 -2.30
CA LEU A 148 1.14 -6.19 -1.83
C LEU A 148 1.23 -7.45 -0.97
N SER A 149 0.25 -7.67 -0.09
CA SER A 149 0.12 -8.84 0.76
C SER A 149 0.12 -10.13 -0.05
N ALA A 150 -0.69 -10.19 -1.12
CA ALA A 150 -0.75 -11.36 -2.00
C ALA A 150 0.53 -11.54 -2.85
N ALA A 151 1.19 -10.45 -3.24
CA ALA A 151 2.48 -10.53 -3.95
C ALA A 151 3.60 -11.05 -3.04
N VAL A 152 3.60 -10.63 -1.77
CA VAL A 152 4.53 -11.14 -0.74
C VAL A 152 4.26 -12.61 -0.46
N ASP A 153 2.99 -13.03 -0.33
CA ASP A 153 2.63 -14.46 -0.18
C ASP A 153 3.19 -15.30 -1.33
N ALA A 154 2.90 -14.89 -2.58
CA ALA A 154 3.38 -15.59 -3.75
C ALA A 154 4.91 -15.69 -3.78
N ALA A 155 5.63 -14.64 -3.40
CA ALA A 155 7.09 -14.67 -3.34
C ALA A 155 7.61 -15.60 -2.24
N LEU A 156 7.01 -15.60 -1.04
CA LEU A 156 7.36 -16.49 0.07
C LEU A 156 7.07 -17.96 -0.25
N GLU A 157 6.00 -18.25 -0.99
CA GLU A 157 5.67 -19.60 -1.43
C GLU A 157 6.73 -20.19 -2.35
N LEU A 158 7.30 -19.38 -3.24
CA LEU A 158 8.32 -19.81 -4.20
C LEU A 158 9.68 -20.19 -3.57
N TYR A 159 9.91 -19.85 -2.30
CA TYR A 159 11.12 -20.24 -1.57
C TYR A 159 11.06 -21.64 -0.96
N ASP A 160 9.92 -22.33 -1.06
CA ASP A 160 9.70 -23.68 -0.54
C ASP A 160 10.16 -23.84 0.93
N ASP A 161 11.15 -24.70 1.19
CA ASP A 161 11.71 -25.04 2.50
C ASP A 161 12.99 -24.26 2.86
N LYS A 162 13.39 -23.28 2.04
CA LYS A 162 14.64 -22.53 2.22
C LYS A 162 14.55 -21.43 3.27
N LEU A 163 13.35 -21.08 3.71
CA LEU A 163 13.12 -20.04 4.70
C LEU A 163 13.29 -20.61 6.11
N THR A 164 14.00 -19.88 6.97
CA THR A 164 14.18 -20.25 8.39
C THR A 164 13.10 -19.63 9.27
N GLU A 165 12.57 -18.48 8.86
CA GLU A 165 11.48 -17.80 9.55
C GLU A 165 10.13 -18.37 9.11
N GLU A 166 9.15 -18.32 10.01
CA GLU A 166 7.77 -18.69 9.69
C GLU A 166 7.18 -17.66 8.71
N LYS A 167 6.45 -18.15 7.68
CA LYS A 167 5.98 -17.33 6.56
C LYS A 167 5.08 -16.17 7.00
N THR A 168 4.18 -16.40 7.95
CA THR A 168 3.27 -15.37 8.48
C THR A 168 4.04 -14.28 9.24
N ALA A 169 4.99 -14.66 10.08
CA ALA A 169 5.87 -13.73 10.78
C ALA A 169 6.73 -12.91 9.80
N ALA A 170 7.36 -13.56 8.81
CA ALA A 170 8.15 -12.90 7.78
C ALA A 170 7.29 -11.92 6.96
N LYS A 171 6.08 -12.33 6.56
CA LYS A 171 5.13 -11.48 5.83
C LYS A 171 4.81 -10.20 6.61
N SER A 172 4.48 -10.31 7.90
CA SER A 172 4.17 -9.14 8.73
C SER A 172 5.34 -8.14 8.74
N LEU A 173 6.57 -8.64 8.96
CA LEU A 173 7.77 -7.81 8.97
C LEU A 173 8.05 -7.16 7.61
N ILE A 174 7.81 -7.87 6.51
CA ILE A 174 7.97 -7.34 5.14
C ILE A 174 6.95 -6.24 4.87
N MET A 175 5.69 -6.46 5.22
CA MET A 175 4.62 -5.47 5.02
C MET A 175 4.88 -4.20 5.84
N ASP A 176 5.30 -4.34 7.09
CA ASP A 176 5.67 -3.19 7.94
C ASP A 176 6.91 -2.46 7.41
N PHE A 177 7.89 -3.22 6.89
CA PHE A 177 9.08 -2.65 6.27
C PHE A 177 8.73 -1.81 5.03
N ILE A 178 7.93 -2.36 4.11
CA ILE A 178 7.50 -1.66 2.89
C ILE A 178 6.63 -0.46 3.25
N ARG A 179 5.70 -0.59 4.21
CA ARG A 179 4.88 0.52 4.73
C ARG A 179 5.74 1.65 5.26
N GLY A 180 6.72 1.33 6.11
CA GLY A 180 7.65 2.30 6.64
C GLY A 180 8.46 3.01 5.56
N ARG A 181 8.83 2.32 4.47
CA ARG A 181 9.50 2.97 3.32
C ARG A 181 8.57 3.91 2.59
N PHE A 182 7.33 3.50 2.31
CA PHE A 182 6.32 4.34 1.68
C PHE A 182 6.05 5.62 2.47
N VAL A 183 5.83 5.51 3.77
CA VAL A 183 5.58 6.67 4.65
C VAL A 183 6.76 7.65 4.62
N ASN A 184 7.99 7.16 4.82
CA ASN A 184 9.17 8.00 4.84
C ASN A 184 9.45 8.66 3.48
N ASP A 185 9.19 7.95 2.38
CA ASP A 185 9.36 8.50 1.03
C ASP A 185 8.39 9.64 0.75
N LEU A 186 7.11 9.48 1.10
CA LEU A 186 6.11 10.54 0.92
C LEU A 186 6.41 11.77 1.77
N ILE A 187 6.78 11.57 3.04
CA ILE A 187 7.18 12.68 3.92
C ILE A 187 8.44 13.38 3.37
N GLY A 188 9.42 12.62 2.86
CA GLY A 188 10.60 13.17 2.19
C GLY A 188 10.28 13.93 0.89
N ARG A 189 9.17 13.60 0.23
CA ARG A 189 8.58 14.33 -0.92
C ARG A 189 7.65 15.47 -0.49
N GLU A 190 7.73 15.91 0.76
CA GLU A 190 6.94 17.02 1.34
C GLU A 190 5.43 16.80 1.39
N VAL A 191 4.96 15.55 1.25
CA VAL A 191 3.55 15.21 1.48
C VAL A 191 3.26 15.34 2.98
N PRO A 192 2.14 15.98 3.39
CA PRO A 192 1.86 16.21 4.81
C PRO A 192 1.83 14.90 5.61
N ALA A 193 2.72 14.78 6.61
CA ALA A 193 2.82 13.58 7.45
C ALA A 193 1.48 13.16 8.06
N SER A 194 0.66 14.13 8.48
CA SER A 194 -0.69 13.89 9.00
C SER A 194 -1.60 13.13 8.02
N ALA A 195 -1.54 13.45 6.73
CA ALA A 195 -2.33 12.78 5.70
C ALA A 195 -1.79 11.39 5.37
N VAL A 196 -0.46 11.27 5.31
CA VAL A 196 0.20 9.97 5.12
C VAL A 196 -0.14 9.01 6.25
N GLU A 197 -0.02 9.46 7.50
CA GLU A 197 -0.32 8.65 8.68
C GLU A 197 -1.80 8.30 8.81
N ALA A 198 -2.71 9.22 8.46
CA ALA A 198 -4.15 8.98 8.46
C ALA A 198 -4.53 7.78 7.58
N VAL A 199 -3.91 7.66 6.41
CA VAL A 199 -4.20 6.54 5.49
C VAL A 199 -3.43 5.29 5.88
N ALA A 200 -2.11 5.41 6.04
CA ALA A 200 -1.21 4.26 6.20
C ALA A 200 -1.44 3.48 7.51
N SER A 201 -2.12 4.05 8.51
CA SER A 201 -2.49 3.29 9.71
C SER A 201 -3.77 2.49 9.60
N VAL A 202 -4.62 2.78 8.61
CA VAL A 202 -5.87 2.04 8.41
C VAL A 202 -5.67 0.93 7.39
N THR A 203 -5.02 1.24 6.27
CA THR A 203 -4.76 0.28 5.20
C THR A 203 -3.41 0.53 4.54
N PHE A 204 -2.75 -0.55 4.14
CA PHE A 204 -1.53 -0.52 3.33
C PHE A 204 -1.39 -1.84 2.57
N ASP A 205 -2.18 -1.99 1.51
CA ASP A 205 -2.11 -3.17 0.64
C ASP A 205 -2.04 -2.83 -0.86
N ASP A 206 -2.62 -1.70 -1.29
CA ASP A 206 -2.50 -1.18 -2.65
C ASP A 206 -1.89 0.23 -2.60
N VAL A 207 -0.69 0.40 -3.18
CA VAL A 207 0.08 1.65 -3.16
C VAL A 207 -0.65 2.77 -3.88
N VAL A 208 -1.27 2.47 -5.03
CA VAL A 208 -1.98 3.44 -5.86
C VAL A 208 -3.24 3.91 -5.14
N ASP A 209 -3.96 2.98 -4.51
CA ASP A 209 -5.13 3.30 -3.67
C ASP A 209 -4.77 4.16 -2.45
N CYS A 210 -3.70 3.78 -1.73
CA CYS A 210 -3.19 4.56 -0.61
C CYS A 210 -2.84 5.98 -1.06
N ARG A 211 -2.19 6.12 -2.23
CA ARG A 211 -1.83 7.43 -2.76
C ARG A 211 -3.06 8.28 -3.07
N ALA A 212 -4.08 7.71 -3.72
CA ALA A 212 -5.32 8.41 -4.03
C ALA A 212 -6.03 8.94 -2.78
N ARG A 213 -6.08 8.15 -1.69
CA ARG A 213 -6.63 8.58 -0.39
C ARG A 213 -5.82 9.73 0.22
N ILE A 214 -4.49 9.63 0.19
CA ILE A 214 -3.58 10.64 0.76
C ILE A 214 -3.75 11.97 0.01
N ASP A 215 -3.80 11.92 -1.32
CA ASP A 215 -3.97 13.11 -2.16
C ASP A 215 -5.34 13.77 -1.89
N ALA A 216 -6.41 12.98 -1.77
CA ALA A 216 -7.74 13.49 -1.43
C ALA A 216 -7.80 14.14 -0.04
N LEU A 217 -7.21 13.50 0.99
CA LEU A 217 -7.11 14.08 2.33
C LEU A 217 -6.24 15.33 2.37
N THR A 218 -5.16 15.36 1.58
CA THR A 218 -4.28 16.52 1.45
C THR A 218 -5.02 17.71 0.85
N ALA A 219 -5.85 17.48 -0.17
CA ALA A 219 -6.63 18.53 -0.83
C ALA A 219 -7.68 19.16 0.10
N ILE A 220 -8.38 18.35 0.89
CA ILE A 220 -9.49 18.82 1.75
C ILE A 220 -9.03 19.39 3.10
N ARG A 221 -7.79 19.09 3.52
CA ARG A 221 -7.25 19.43 4.86
C ARG A 221 -7.46 20.88 5.30
N LYS A 222 -7.40 21.84 4.36
CA LYS A 222 -7.51 23.28 4.66
C LYS A 222 -8.96 23.79 4.75
N GLN A 223 -9.95 22.95 4.45
CA GLN A 223 -11.35 23.36 4.55
C GLN A 223 -11.78 23.46 6.02
N PRO A 224 -12.38 24.57 6.46
CA PRO A 224 -12.82 24.73 7.85
C PRO A 224 -13.79 23.63 8.30
N SER A 225 -14.72 23.23 7.42
CA SER A 225 -15.66 22.12 7.63
C SER A 225 -14.92 20.82 7.96
N PHE A 226 -13.85 20.51 7.23
CA PHE A 226 -13.04 19.33 7.46
C PHE A 226 -12.31 19.39 8.81
N THR A 227 -11.75 20.54 9.18
CA THR A 227 -11.03 20.66 10.47
C THR A 227 -11.94 20.41 11.67
N VAL A 228 -13.20 20.89 11.61
CA VAL A 228 -14.20 20.65 12.64
C VAL A 228 -14.61 19.19 12.66
N LEU A 229 -14.90 18.61 11.49
CA LEU A 229 -15.28 17.20 11.38
C LEU A 229 -14.17 16.26 11.88
N ALA A 230 -12.90 16.53 11.56
CA ALA A 230 -11.76 15.76 12.06
C ALA A 230 -11.64 15.83 13.59
N ALA A 231 -11.96 16.98 14.19
CA ALA A 231 -12.01 17.13 15.65
C ALA A 231 -13.14 16.33 16.29
N ALA A 232 -14.32 16.39 15.70
CA ALA A 232 -15.45 15.57 16.14
C ALA A 232 -15.13 14.08 16.00
N PHE A 233 -14.51 13.64 14.89
CA PHE A 233 -14.09 12.26 14.70
C PHE A 233 -13.08 11.79 15.75
N LYS A 234 -12.10 12.61 16.11
CA LYS A 234 -11.16 12.29 17.21
C LYS A 234 -11.89 12.11 18.55
N ARG A 235 -12.90 12.95 18.83
CA ARG A 235 -13.77 12.79 20.00
C ARG A 235 -14.54 11.47 19.93
N VAL A 236 -15.11 11.14 18.77
CA VAL A 236 -15.79 9.85 18.53
C VAL A 236 -14.86 8.67 18.84
N MET A 237 -13.67 8.63 18.25
CA MET A 237 -12.68 7.55 18.46
C MET A 237 -12.28 7.37 19.92
N ASN A 238 -12.22 8.46 20.70
CA ASN A 238 -11.95 8.40 22.14
C ASN A 238 -13.13 7.84 22.94
N ILE A 239 -14.37 8.21 22.57
CA ILE A 239 -15.58 7.78 23.26
C ILE A 239 -15.84 6.28 23.04
N ILE A 240 -15.67 5.80 21.80
CA ILE A 240 -15.91 4.39 21.44
C ILE A 240 -14.71 3.48 21.77
N LYS A 241 -13.69 3.97 22.48
CA LYS A 241 -12.47 3.21 22.74
C LYS A 241 -12.80 1.92 23.50
N GLY A 242 -12.50 0.77 22.88
CA GLY A 242 -12.82 -0.56 23.42
C GLY A 242 -14.25 -1.05 23.15
N HIS A 243 -15.06 -0.25 22.44
CA HIS A 243 -16.38 -0.62 21.96
C HIS A 243 -16.33 -0.87 20.45
N HIS A 244 -16.80 -2.04 20.02
CA HIS A 244 -16.69 -2.49 18.62
C HIS A 244 -18.03 -2.91 18.01
N ALA A 245 -19.10 -2.93 18.80
CA ALA A 245 -20.42 -3.26 18.30
C ALA A 245 -20.96 -2.11 17.43
N THR A 246 -21.75 -2.49 16.42
CA THR A 246 -22.27 -1.58 15.39
C THR A 246 -23.76 -1.77 15.10
N GLU A 247 -24.42 -2.72 15.76
CA GLU A 247 -25.85 -3.00 15.55
C GLU A 247 -26.71 -1.88 16.16
N ILE A 248 -27.24 -1.00 15.31
CA ILE A 248 -28.10 0.11 15.76
C ILE A 248 -29.55 -0.38 15.83
N ASP A 249 -30.18 -0.22 16.99
CA ASP A 249 -31.61 -0.37 17.19
C ASP A 249 -32.30 0.99 17.01
N VAL A 250 -33.01 1.15 15.89
CA VAL A 250 -33.75 2.38 15.56
C VAL A 250 -34.84 2.69 16.59
N GLY A 251 -35.39 1.67 17.25
CA GLY A 251 -36.42 1.83 18.29
C GLY A 251 -35.90 2.48 19.57
N LEU A 252 -34.57 2.44 19.79
CA LEU A 252 -33.92 3.06 20.95
C LEU A 252 -33.44 4.49 20.69
N LEU A 253 -33.63 5.06 19.49
CA LEU A 253 -33.27 6.45 19.21
C LEU A 253 -34.32 7.39 19.82
N GLN A 254 -33.96 8.08 20.90
CA GLN A 254 -34.90 8.88 21.69
C GLN A 254 -34.88 10.36 21.30
N ASP A 255 -33.69 10.94 21.15
CA ASP A 255 -33.50 12.37 20.91
C ASP A 255 -33.66 12.75 19.42
N GLY A 256 -34.16 13.96 19.15
CA GLY A 256 -34.31 14.48 17.79
C GLY A 256 -32.97 14.58 17.06
N ALA A 257 -31.92 15.03 17.76
CA ALA A 257 -30.56 15.09 17.27
C ALA A 257 -29.98 13.70 16.92
N GLU A 258 -30.28 12.69 17.74
CA GLU A 258 -29.84 11.30 17.53
C GLU A 258 -30.48 10.70 16.26
N ARG A 259 -31.78 10.93 16.06
CA ARG A 259 -32.48 10.50 14.83
C ARG A 259 -31.97 11.21 13.59
N SER A 260 -31.79 12.54 13.68
CA SER A 260 -31.25 13.35 12.58
C SER A 260 -29.84 12.92 12.16
N LEU A 261 -28.98 12.61 13.14
CA LEU A 261 -27.65 12.07 12.89
C LEU A 261 -27.72 10.71 12.19
N TYR A 262 -28.58 9.80 12.64
CA TYR A 262 -28.76 8.49 12.04
C TYR A 262 -29.27 8.59 10.59
N GLU A 263 -30.32 9.39 10.34
CA GLU A 263 -30.87 9.59 9.00
C GLU A 263 -29.83 10.18 8.03
N THR A 264 -29.08 11.19 8.49
CA THR A 264 -27.99 11.77 7.68
C THR A 264 -26.88 10.76 7.43
N PHE A 265 -26.51 9.97 8.44
CA PHE A 265 -25.51 8.92 8.30
C PHE A 265 -25.89 7.91 7.22
N ILE A 266 -27.13 7.40 7.22
CA ILE A 266 -27.60 6.45 6.21
C ILE A 266 -27.54 7.07 4.82
N ALA A 267 -28.05 8.29 4.64
CA ALA A 267 -28.03 8.98 3.36
C ALA A 267 -26.59 9.21 2.84
N VAL A 268 -25.70 9.69 3.71
CA VAL A 268 -24.27 9.85 3.41
C VAL A 268 -23.65 8.51 3.07
N GLN A 269 -23.86 7.46 3.87
CA GLN A 269 -23.29 6.13 3.62
C GLN A 269 -23.68 5.59 2.24
N ASP A 270 -24.96 5.71 1.86
CA ASP A 270 -25.48 5.25 0.58
C ASP A 270 -24.93 6.04 -0.61
N GLU A 271 -24.86 7.38 -0.50
CA GLU A 271 -24.34 8.27 -1.54
C GLU A 271 -22.81 8.15 -1.68
N THR A 272 -22.09 7.91 -0.58
CA THR A 272 -20.62 7.78 -0.58
C THR A 272 -20.17 6.43 -1.13
N ARG A 273 -20.98 5.38 -1.00
CA ARG A 273 -20.65 4.01 -1.42
C ARG A 273 -20.13 3.89 -2.86
N PRO A 274 -20.80 4.40 -3.91
CA PRO A 274 -20.29 4.33 -5.29
C PRO A 274 -18.93 5.03 -5.43
N PHE A 275 -18.75 6.22 -4.86
CA PHE A 275 -17.47 6.94 -4.91
C PHE A 275 -16.32 6.17 -4.26
N LEU A 276 -16.59 5.48 -3.14
CA LEU A 276 -15.58 4.63 -2.49
C LEU A 276 -15.24 3.38 -3.31
N LEU A 277 -16.19 2.80 -4.04
CA LEU A 277 -15.95 1.65 -4.93
C LEU A 277 -15.13 2.05 -6.15
N GLU A 278 -15.39 3.24 -6.70
CA GLU A 278 -14.68 3.79 -7.85
C GLU A 278 -13.37 4.52 -7.46
N LYS A 279 -12.99 4.47 -6.17
CA LYS A 279 -11.81 5.14 -5.60
C LYS A 279 -11.80 6.67 -5.83
N GLU A 280 -12.97 7.27 -6.01
CA GLU A 280 -13.18 8.73 -6.14
C GLU A 280 -13.24 9.40 -4.75
N TYR A 281 -12.13 9.30 -3.99
CA TYR A 281 -12.07 9.74 -2.59
C TYR A 281 -12.39 11.23 -2.39
N GLY A 282 -12.11 12.09 -3.36
CA GLY A 282 -12.47 13.51 -3.31
C GLY A 282 -13.99 13.72 -3.20
N LYS A 283 -14.77 13.09 -4.11
CA LYS A 283 -16.24 13.17 -4.08
C LYS A 283 -16.80 12.49 -2.83
N ALA A 284 -16.22 11.36 -2.42
CA ALA A 284 -16.61 10.70 -1.18
C ALA A 284 -16.47 11.65 0.03
N LEU A 285 -15.36 12.38 0.12
CA LEU A 285 -15.12 13.33 1.21
C LEU A 285 -16.09 14.52 1.18
N GLU A 286 -16.46 15.03 0.00
CA GLU A 286 -17.47 16.09 -0.14
C GLU A 286 -18.83 15.68 0.42
N VAL A 287 -19.25 14.43 0.20
CA VAL A 287 -20.48 13.87 0.78
C VAL A 287 -20.33 13.68 2.29
N ILE A 288 -19.22 13.11 2.74
CA ILE A 288 -18.93 12.90 4.18
C ILE A 288 -18.94 14.21 4.97
N LEU A 289 -18.52 15.34 4.38
CA LEU A 289 -18.55 16.65 5.04
C LEU A 289 -19.94 17.08 5.51
N ARG A 290 -21.02 16.56 4.92
CA ARG A 290 -22.40 16.84 5.35
C ARG A 290 -22.69 16.32 6.77
N MET A 291 -21.90 15.35 7.25
CA MET A 291 -21.98 14.86 8.63
C MET A 291 -21.54 15.88 9.67
N LYS A 292 -20.86 16.98 9.29
CA LYS A 292 -20.34 17.98 10.23
C LYS A 292 -21.44 18.52 11.14
N GLU A 293 -22.54 19.02 10.58
CA GLU A 293 -23.57 19.70 11.40
C GLU A 293 -24.33 18.71 12.29
N PRO A 294 -24.81 17.55 11.81
CA PRO A 294 -25.50 16.59 12.68
C PRO A 294 -24.61 16.02 13.79
N VAL A 295 -23.30 15.85 13.54
CA VAL A 295 -22.36 15.39 14.56
C VAL A 295 -22.16 16.45 15.65
N ASP A 296 -22.03 17.72 15.27
CA ASP A 296 -21.92 18.83 16.23
C ASP A 296 -23.18 18.90 17.11
N VAL A 297 -24.37 18.91 16.49
CA VAL A 297 -25.66 18.97 17.20
C VAL A 297 -25.86 17.77 18.12
N PHE A 298 -25.52 16.56 17.66
CA PHE A 298 -25.56 15.36 18.50
C PHE A 298 -24.72 15.52 19.76
N PHE A 299 -23.51 16.07 19.64
CA PHE A 299 -22.63 16.22 20.78
C PHE A 299 -22.99 17.36 21.74
N ASP A 300 -23.75 18.34 21.27
CA ASP A 300 -24.28 19.44 22.08
C ASP A 300 -25.57 19.03 22.82
N GLU A 301 -26.43 18.24 22.18
CA GLU A 301 -27.76 17.88 22.72
C GLU A 301 -27.82 16.49 23.37
N VAL A 302 -26.97 15.55 22.95
CA VAL A 302 -27.06 14.14 23.35
C VAL A 302 -25.91 13.75 24.27
N MET A 303 -26.25 13.36 25.50
CA MET A 303 -25.29 12.77 26.43
C MET A 303 -25.08 11.30 26.10
N VAL A 304 -23.88 10.94 25.61
CA VAL A 304 -23.58 9.55 25.19
C VAL A 304 -23.53 8.60 26.39
N MET A 305 -22.94 9.05 27.51
CA MET A 305 -22.83 8.24 28.73
C MET A 305 -24.09 8.43 29.57
N THR A 306 -25.04 7.51 29.46
CA THR A 306 -26.32 7.50 30.18
C THR A 306 -26.41 6.36 31.18
N GLU A 307 -27.33 6.46 32.14
CA GLU A 307 -27.61 5.38 33.11
C GLU A 307 -28.30 4.17 32.45
N ASP A 308 -29.08 4.40 31.39
CA ASP A 308 -29.66 3.33 30.58
C ASP A 308 -28.57 2.69 29.70
N ALA A 309 -28.20 1.47 30.06
CA ALA A 309 -27.18 0.70 29.38
C ALA A 309 -27.55 0.33 27.93
N ALA A 310 -28.84 0.12 27.63
CA ALA A 310 -29.28 -0.20 26.27
C ALA A 310 -29.18 1.02 25.36
N LEU A 311 -29.61 2.19 25.85
CA LEU A 311 -29.48 3.46 25.15
C LEU A 311 -28.02 3.87 24.95
N GLN A 312 -27.20 3.77 25.99
CA GLN A 312 -25.76 4.04 25.92
C GLN A 312 -25.10 3.16 24.86
N LYS A 313 -25.38 1.84 24.88
CA LYS A 313 -24.85 0.89 23.88
C LYS A 313 -25.28 1.29 22.46
N ASN A 314 -26.53 1.66 22.26
CA ASN A 314 -27.04 2.06 20.94
C ASN A 314 -26.32 3.30 20.39
N ARG A 315 -26.10 4.31 21.25
CA ARG A 315 -25.34 5.53 20.90
C ARG A 315 -23.90 5.21 20.54
N LEU A 316 -23.25 4.32 21.30
CA LEU A 316 -21.90 3.86 20.98
C LEU A 316 -21.88 3.10 19.64
N ASN A 317 -22.90 2.29 19.33
CA ASN A 317 -23.01 1.60 18.04
C ASN A 317 -23.15 2.57 16.87
N LEU A 318 -23.98 3.62 17.02
CA LEU A 318 -24.11 4.69 16.01
C LEU A 318 -22.78 5.38 15.75
N LEU A 319 -22.06 5.75 16.81
CA LEU A 319 -20.74 6.36 16.71
C LEU A 319 -19.70 5.42 16.07
N SER A 320 -19.73 4.13 16.39
CA SER A 320 -18.89 3.12 15.74
C SER A 320 -19.14 3.05 14.24
N GLU A 321 -20.39 2.97 13.80
CA GLU A 321 -20.75 2.92 12.37
C GLU A 321 -20.29 4.18 11.61
N ILE A 322 -20.54 5.36 12.18
CA ILE A 322 -20.06 6.63 11.60
C ILE A 322 -18.54 6.62 11.49
N SER A 323 -17.85 6.16 12.53
CA SER A 323 -16.39 6.09 12.49
C SER A 323 -15.87 5.11 11.44
N GLY A 324 -16.56 3.98 11.27
CA GLY A 324 -16.27 2.98 10.26
C GLY A 324 -16.33 3.58 8.85
N LEU A 325 -17.33 4.42 8.56
CA LEU A 325 -17.41 5.12 7.28
C LEU A 325 -16.19 6.01 7.03
N PHE A 326 -15.71 6.76 8.03
CA PHE A 326 -14.58 7.68 7.83
C PHE A 326 -13.27 6.91 7.65
N LEU A 327 -13.10 5.82 8.41
CA LEU A 327 -11.98 4.89 8.27
C LEU A 327 -11.92 4.25 6.87
N ARG A 328 -13.04 4.17 6.13
CA ARG A 328 -13.00 3.74 4.72
C ARG A 328 -12.22 4.70 3.81
N VAL A 329 -11.91 5.92 4.24
CA VAL A 329 -10.99 6.84 3.56
C VAL A 329 -9.66 6.92 4.33
N GLY A 330 -9.70 7.19 5.63
CA GLY A 330 -8.54 7.22 6.52
C GLY A 330 -8.90 7.62 7.95
N ASP A 331 -7.94 7.54 8.86
CA ASP A 331 -8.08 7.94 10.26
C ASP A 331 -7.95 9.46 10.41
N PHE A 332 -9.08 10.16 10.42
CA PHE A 332 -9.10 11.64 10.47
C PHE A 332 -8.58 12.18 11.81
N SER A 333 -8.48 11.35 12.86
CA SER A 333 -7.96 11.79 14.16
C SER A 333 -6.48 12.18 14.07
N LYS A 334 -5.76 11.68 13.05
CA LYS A 334 -4.37 11.98 12.73
C LYS A 334 -4.19 13.21 11.84
N MET A 335 -5.28 13.76 11.31
CA MET A 335 -5.25 14.93 10.43
C MET A 335 -5.12 16.26 11.18
N GLN A 336 -5.28 16.25 12.50
CA GLN A 336 -5.06 17.43 13.32
C GLN A 336 -3.57 17.72 13.46
N SER A 337 -3.20 18.97 13.20
CA SER A 337 -1.89 19.49 13.62
C SER A 337 -1.70 19.25 15.11
N ALA A 338 -0.55 18.71 15.50
CA ALA A 338 -0.02 18.96 16.83
C ALA A 338 -0.11 20.47 17.04
N VAL A 339 -0.89 20.89 18.03
CA VAL A 339 -0.92 22.29 18.45
C VAL A 339 0.52 22.58 18.89
N ASN A 340 1.23 23.40 18.13
CA ASN A 340 2.52 23.97 18.54
C ASN A 340 2.31 24.91 19.72
#